data_AF-A0A0B8P1S6-F1
#
_entry.id   AF-A0A0B8P1S6-F1
#
_cell.length_a   1.000
_cell.length_b   1.000
_cell.length_c   1.000
_cell.angle_alpha   90.00
_cell.angle_beta   90.00
_cell.angle_gamma   90.00
#
_symmetry.space_group_name_H-M   'P 1'
#
loop_
_entity.id
_entity.type
_entity.pdbx_description
1 polymer ?
#
loop_
_entity_poly.entity_id
_entity_poly.type
_entity_poly.pdbx_seq_one_letter_code
_entity_poly.pdbx_strand_id
1 'polypeptide(L)'
;MLALDNVSFNLRKGEVHALLGENGAGKSTLMKVLSGVHIPDEGHIEYEGSKVKLTSPISAQEIGITIIHQEFNLFPELSVAENIFIGREHTAKHKWF
;
A
#
# COMPACT_ATOMS: atom_id res chain seq x y z
N MET A 1 21.61 1.10 -12.58
CA MET A 1 20.49 0.29 -13.11
C MET A 1 19.20 0.89 -12.57
N LEU A 2 18.15 0.99 -13.40
CA LEU A 2 16.85 1.47 -12.96
C LEU A 2 16.04 0.32 -12.37
N ALA A 3 15.38 0.55 -11.24
CA ALA A 3 14.53 -0.45 -10.60
C ALA A 3 13.14 -0.56 -11.26
N LEU A 4 12.65 0.56 -11.80
CA LEU A 4 11.48 0.65 -12.66
C LEU A 4 11.90 1.46 -13.89
N ASP A 5 11.72 0.91 -15.08
CA ASP A 5 12.10 1.56 -16.34
C ASP A 5 10.86 1.71 -17.21
N ASN A 6 10.32 2.93 -17.26
CA ASN A 6 9.12 3.31 -18.01
C ASN A 6 7.93 2.33 -17.88
N VAL A 7 7.63 1.92 -16.65
CA VAL A 7 6.56 0.95 -16.34
C VAL A 7 5.20 1.62 -16.37
N SER A 8 4.22 1.00 -17.03
CA SER A 8 2.81 1.38 -17.00
C SER A 8 1.97 0.22 -16.44
N PHE A 9 1.10 0.52 -15.48
CA PHE A 9 0.20 -0.45 -14.87
C PHE A 9 -1.15 0.19 -14.62
N ASN A 10 -2.23 -0.53 -14.93
CA ASN A 10 -3.61 -0.12 -14.65
C ASN A 10 -4.34 -1.26 -13.94
N LEU A 11 -5.23 -0.89 -13.02
CA LEU A 11 -6.12 -1.80 -12.32
C LEU A 11 -7.50 -1.15 -12.22
N ARG A 12 -8.54 -1.86 -12.64
CA ARG A 12 -9.92 -1.38 -12.54
C ARG A 12 -10.65 -2.03 -11.38
N LYS A 13 -11.75 -1.40 -10.96
CA LYS A 13 -12.62 -1.91 -9.91
C LYS A 13 -13.10 -3.33 -10.25
N GLY A 14 -12.89 -4.27 -9.34
CA GLY A 14 -13.30 -5.67 -9.47
C GLY A 14 -12.31 -6.57 -10.19
N GLU A 15 -11.18 -6.05 -10.67
CA GLU A 15 -10.13 -6.86 -11.28
C GLU A 15 -9.17 -7.46 -10.23
N VAL A 16 -8.63 -8.63 -10.55
CA VAL A 16 -7.54 -9.26 -9.82
C VAL A 16 -6.40 -9.46 -10.81
N HIS A 17 -5.25 -8.83 -10.53
CA HIS A 17 -4.06 -8.94 -11.36
C HIS A 17 -2.95 -9.71 -10.66
N ALA A 18 -2.21 -10.51 -11.42
CA ALA A 18 -0.98 -11.15 -10.99
C ALA A 18 0.22 -10.42 -11.61
N LEU A 19 1.11 -9.88 -10.78
CA LEU A 19 2.37 -9.28 -11.23
C LEU A 19 3.49 -10.32 -11.17
N LEU A 20 3.91 -10.81 -12.33
CA LEU A 20 4.90 -11.88 -12.47
C LEU A 20 6.20 -11.35 -13.09
N GLY A 21 7.31 -12.06 -12.84
CA GLY A 21 8.64 -11.71 -13.33
C GLY A 21 9.74 -12.25 -12.43
N GLU A 22 10.98 -12.24 -12.90
CA GLU A 22 12.14 -12.76 -12.17
C GLU A 22 12.50 -11.92 -10.93
N ASN A 23 13.32 -12.48 -10.04
CA ASN A 23 13.87 -11.73 -8.92
C ASN A 23 14.73 -10.58 -9.45
N GLY A 24 14.52 -9.37 -8.92
CA GLY A 24 15.18 -8.16 -9.42
C GLY A 24 14.44 -7.44 -10.55
N ALA A 25 13.36 -8.00 -11.12
CA ALA A 25 12.59 -7.36 -12.18
C ALA A 25 11.75 -6.12 -11.76
N GLY A 26 11.96 -5.59 -10.55
CA GLY A 26 11.27 -4.38 -10.08
C GLY A 26 9.89 -4.57 -9.44
N LYS A 27 9.35 -5.80 -9.37
CA LYS A 27 8.00 -6.07 -8.81
C LYS A 27 7.80 -5.49 -7.41
N SER A 28 8.71 -5.79 -6.48
CA SER A 28 8.62 -5.29 -5.10
C SER A 28 8.81 -3.77 -5.04
N THR A 29 9.59 -3.20 -5.96
CA THR A 29 9.76 -1.74 -6.07
C THR A 29 8.47 -1.08 -6.52
N LEU A 30 7.78 -1.62 -7.53
CA LEU A 30 6.48 -1.13 -7.98
C LEU A 30 5.46 -1.15 -6.83
N MET A 31 5.40 -2.26 -6.09
CA MET A 31 4.54 -2.36 -4.90
C MET A 31 4.89 -1.32 -3.83
N LYS A 32 6.18 -1.08 -3.55
CA LYS A 32 6.61 -0.04 -2.60
C LYS A 32 6.24 1.37 -3.06
N VAL A 33 6.26 1.64 -4.37
CA VAL A 33 5.79 2.91 -4.93
C VAL A 33 4.27 3.07 -4.76
N LEU A 34 3.50 2.04 -5.10
CA LEU A 34 2.03 2.06 -4.97
C LEU A 34 1.56 2.14 -3.50
N SER A 35 2.39 1.71 -2.54
CA SER A 35 2.12 1.86 -1.11
C SER A 35 2.72 3.12 -0.49
N GLY A 36 3.37 4.00 -1.25
CA GLY A 36 3.99 5.21 -0.70
C GLY A 36 5.19 4.95 0.21
N VAL A 37 5.79 3.75 0.18
CA VAL A 37 7.09 3.46 0.82
C VAL A 37 8.24 4.11 0.04
N HIS A 38 8.10 4.20 -1.28
CA HIS A 38 9.03 4.91 -2.16
C HIS A 38 8.28 5.95 -2.97
N ILE A 39 8.89 7.13 -3.12
CA ILE A 39 8.41 8.16 -4.04
C ILE A 39 9.02 7.84 -5.40
N PRO A 40 8.24 7.81 -6.51
CA PRO A 40 8.81 7.58 -7.83
C PRO A 40 9.70 8.76 -8.24
N ASP A 41 10.83 8.48 -8.87
CA ASP A 41 11.74 9.50 -9.39
C ASP A 41 11.08 10.31 -10.52
N GLU A 42 10.29 9.63 -11.36
CA GLU A 42 9.55 10.19 -12.49
C GLU A 42 8.17 9.52 -12.66
N GLY A 43 7.28 10.15 -13.43
CA GLY A 43 5.93 9.65 -13.68
C GLY A 43 4.91 10.10 -12.63
N HIS A 44 3.75 9.45 -12.60
CA HIS A 44 2.66 9.78 -11.68
C HIS A 44 1.76 8.57 -11.41
N ILE A 45 0.98 8.66 -10.34
CA ILE A 45 -0.05 7.68 -9.98
C ILE A 45 -1.41 8.39 -10.09
N GLU A 46 -2.38 7.73 -10.70
CA GLU A 46 -3.77 8.17 -10.73
C GLU A 46 -4.64 7.19 -9.96
N TYR A 47 -5.48 7.72 -9.08
CA TYR A 47 -6.47 6.96 -8.33
C TYR A 47 -7.84 7.60 -8.56
N GLU A 48 -8.80 6.81 -9.02
CA GLU A 48 -10.15 7.26 -9.39
C GLU A 48 -10.15 8.52 -10.30
N GLY A 49 -9.23 8.56 -11.26
CA GLY A 49 -9.11 9.65 -12.25
C GLY A 49 -8.40 10.92 -11.74
N SER A 50 -7.88 10.90 -10.51
CA SER A 50 -7.15 12.02 -9.93
C SER A 50 -5.69 11.66 -9.68
N LYS A 51 -4.77 12.58 -9.99
CA LYS A 51 -3.35 12.42 -9.66
C LYS A 51 -3.17 12.43 -8.15
N VAL A 52 -2.48 11.43 -7.62
CA VAL A 52 -2.19 11.31 -6.19
C VAL A 52 -0.68 11.30 -5.95
N LYS A 53 -0.29 11.82 -4.79
CA LYS A 53 1.10 11.74 -4.30
C LYS A 53 1.11 10.93 -3.01
N LEU A 54 1.61 9.71 -3.10
CA LEU A 54 1.72 8.79 -1.97
C LEU A 54 3.09 8.98 -1.32
N THR A 55 3.14 9.75 -0.23
CA THR A 55 4.40 10.09 0.47
C THR A 55 4.68 9.18 1.67
N SER A 56 3.73 8.33 2.03
CA SER A 56 3.86 7.37 3.12
C SER A 56 2.86 6.21 2.96
N PRO A 57 3.09 5.06 3.64
CA PRO A 57 2.10 4.00 3.78
C PRO A 57 0.73 4.47 4.26
N ILE A 58 0.72 5.41 5.21
CA ILE A 58 -0.53 5.99 5.74
C ILE A 58 -1.29 6.73 4.64
N SER A 59 -0.61 7.56 3.83
CA SER A 59 -1.27 8.29 2.74
C SER A 59 -1.89 7.40 1.66
N ALA A 60 -1.29 6.22 1.40
CA ALA A 60 -1.87 5.22 0.51
C ALA A 60 -3.10 4.55 1.14
N GLN A 61 -3.01 4.20 2.43
CA GLN A 61 -4.11 3.58 3.17
C GLN A 61 -5.34 4.50 3.27
N GLU A 62 -5.14 5.80 3.49
CA GLU A 62 -6.22 6.79 3.58
C GLU A 62 -7.09 6.86 2.32
N ILE A 63 -6.51 6.55 1.15
CA ILE A 63 -7.25 6.50 -0.12
C ILE A 63 -7.69 5.08 -0.51
N GLY A 64 -7.48 4.08 0.36
CA GLY A 64 -7.93 2.70 0.16
C GLY A 64 -6.90 1.76 -0.47
N ILE A 65 -5.64 2.16 -0.62
CA ILE A 65 -4.56 1.31 -1.12
C ILE A 65 -3.79 0.71 0.07
N THR A 66 -3.86 -0.61 0.25
CA THR A 66 -3.14 -1.34 1.31
C THR A 66 -2.30 -2.45 0.71
N ILE A 67 -1.13 -2.70 1.30
CA ILE A 67 -0.29 -3.86 1.01
C ILE A 67 -0.29 -4.80 2.19
N ILE A 68 -0.38 -6.09 1.88
CA ILE A 68 -0.10 -7.17 2.81
C ILE A 68 1.35 -7.62 2.55
N HIS A 69 2.20 -7.50 3.55
CA HIS A 69 3.60 -7.93 3.46
C HIS A 69 3.70 -9.45 3.56
N GLN A 70 4.75 -10.03 2.96
CA GLN A 70 4.96 -11.48 2.93
C GLN A 70 5.24 -12.09 4.31
N GLU A 71 5.76 -11.30 5.25
CA GLU A 71 6.02 -11.76 6.62
C GLU A 71 4.80 -11.50 7.51
N PHE A 72 4.37 -12.53 8.24
CA PHE A 72 3.26 -12.47 9.18
C PHE A 72 3.70 -11.71 10.45
N ASN A 73 3.41 -10.41 10.49
CA ASN A 73 3.58 -9.59 11.69
C ASN A 73 2.34 -9.71 12.61
N LEU A 74 2.07 -10.93 13.08
CA LEU A 74 1.04 -11.15 14.10
C LEU A 74 1.61 -10.87 15.49
N PHE A 75 0.76 -10.38 16.38
CA PHE A 75 1.04 -10.27 17.81
C PHE A 75 0.43 -11.50 18.50
N PRO A 76 1.23 -12.50 18.89
CA PRO A 76 0.71 -13.76 19.42
C PRO A 76 -0.05 -13.58 20.74
N GLU A 77 0.31 -12.54 21.49
CA GLU A 77 -0.27 -12.18 22.79
C GLU A 77 -1.65 -11.51 22.66
N LEU A 78 -2.06 -11.15 21.45
CA LEU A 78 -3.33 -10.50 21.17
C LEU A 78 -4.34 -11.52 20.63
N SER A 79 -5.61 -11.33 20.99
CA SER A 79 -6.72 -12.06 20.36
C SER A 79 -6.79 -11.78 18.86
N VAL A 80 -7.57 -12.59 18.14
CA VAL A 80 -7.83 -12.38 16.71
C VAL A 80 -8.42 -11.00 16.45
N ALA A 81 -9.38 -10.56 17.29
CA ALA A 81 -9.99 -9.25 17.15
C ALA A 81 -8.96 -8.13 17.34
N GLU A 82 -8.13 -8.22 18.37
CA GLU A 82 -7.08 -7.24 18.63
C GLU A 82 -6.04 -7.20 17.50
N ASN A 83 -5.63 -8.34 16.95
CA ASN A 83 -4.75 -8.38 15.76
C ASN A 83 -5.39 -7.73 14.52
N ILE A 84 -6.71 -7.84 14.35
CA ILE A 84 -7.43 -7.23 13.22
C ILE A 84 -7.55 -5.70 13.40
N PHE A 85 -7.78 -5.25 14.64
CA PHE A 85 -8.11 -3.84 14.92
C PHE A 85 -6.92 -3.00 15.41
N ILE A 86 -5.75 -3.58 15.68
CA ILE A 86 -4.60 -2.81 16.17
C ILE A 86 -4.22 -1.65 15.23
N GLY A 87 -4.13 -0.44 15.77
CA GLY A 87 -3.91 0.80 15.00
C GLY A 87 -5.11 1.26 14.16
N ARG A 88 -6.25 0.59 14.31
CA ARG A 88 -7.55 0.86 13.65
C ARG A 88 -8.71 0.69 14.63
N GLU A 89 -8.44 0.84 15.92
CA GLU A 89 -9.42 0.61 16.98
C GLU A 89 -10.56 1.63 16.85
N HIS A 90 -11.79 1.18 17.09
CA HIS A 90 -12.93 2.08 17.24
C HIS A 90 -12.80 2.85 18.55
N THR A 91 -11.99 3.90 18.57
CA THR A 91 -11.95 4.82 19.71
C THR A 91 -13.25 5.62 19.71
N ALA A 92 -14.13 5.40 20.71
CA ALA A 92 -15.20 6.34 20.98
C ALA A 92 -14.53 7.70 21.23
N LYS A 93 -14.88 8.73 20.43
CA LYS A 93 -14.36 10.10 20.60
C LYS A 93 -14.67 10.57 22.02
N HIS A 94 -13.76 10.34 22.97
CA HIS A 94 -13.81 11.01 24.26
C HIS A 94 -13.35 12.43 24.02
N LYS A 95 -14.34 13.34 23.89
CA LYS A 95 -14.14 14.78 24.04
C LYS A 95 -13.74 15.05 25.48
N TRP A 96 -12.46 14.95 25.76
CA TRP A 96 -11.85 15.53 26.95
C TRP A 96 -10.73 16.47 26.50
N PHE A 97 -11.11 17.49 25.73
CA PHE A 97 -10.63 18.89 25.73
C PHE A 97 -11.66 19.72 24.97
#